data_AF-A0A1Z5KTG6-F1
#
_entry.id   AF-A0A1Z5KTG6-F1
#
_cell.length_a   1.000
_cell.length_b   1.000
_cell.length_c   1.000
_cell.angle_alpha   90.00
_cell.angle_beta   90.00
_cell.angle_gamma   90.00
#
_symmetry.space_group_name_H-M   'P 1'
#
loop_
_entity.id
_entity.type
_entity.pdbx_description
1 polymer ?
#
loop_
_entity_poly.entity_id
_entity_poly.type
_entity_poly.pdbx_seq_one_letter_code
_entity_poly.pdbx_strand_id
1 'polypeptide(L)'
;MIGQQTNLIKKSDKAQQMYGSMNSEERIKEAADNDPERQNTDHQDKRRRIGSPTLNSRRLSGKSITFSFPTNGQAQGHAEEHHGKDSWQHKVLVWLHSSKVEYTLMGLLLLDVLILFVELFLLALFPACDLVERDAISCCPSSGEEHYRFLAEESHHYCPVGLEASMEYPAGCDDHKWSSVHMAEQALFILTAVILSIFFVELNITMIALTPSVFFRQFFFLADYIIISFGLALEVLLHFTSSATSQSLVGLLVTVRLWRFLRISHGLVEVTHEVAEKEFEELLAYTEELESVLRKNNIIISGSEKIQKIKHEGTGDGILSDIAKHHRSKHTYVTYPGEHGKSADDSER
;
A
#
# COMPACT_ATOMS: atom_id res chain seq x y z
N MET A 1 20.54 -59.17 56.71
CA MET A 1 20.92 -59.33 55.29
C MET A 1 19.84 -60.00 54.42
N ILE A 2 18.82 -60.68 54.95
CA ILE A 2 17.79 -61.37 54.13
C ILE A 2 16.72 -60.39 53.57
N GLY A 3 16.48 -59.25 54.23
CA GLY A 3 15.46 -58.27 53.81
C GLY A 3 15.79 -57.37 52.60
N GLN A 4 17.05 -57.34 52.13
CA GLN A 4 17.44 -56.54 50.96
C GLN A 4 17.24 -57.28 49.63
N GLN A 5 17.27 -58.62 49.61
CA GLN A 5 17.07 -59.39 48.39
C GLN A 5 15.60 -59.43 47.94
N THR A 6 14.64 -59.41 48.87
CA THR A 6 13.21 -59.46 48.53
C THR A 6 12.69 -58.18 47.85
N ASN A 7 13.36 -57.04 48.06
CA ASN A 7 13.00 -55.77 47.41
C ASN A 7 13.50 -55.67 45.97
N LEU A 8 14.56 -56.39 45.60
CA LEU A 8 15.06 -56.40 44.22
C LEU A 8 14.18 -57.26 43.31
N ILE A 9 13.68 -58.39 43.83
CA ILE A 9 12.80 -59.29 43.06
C ILE A 9 11.45 -58.60 42.77
N LYS A 10 10.84 -57.92 43.75
CA LYS A 10 9.60 -57.15 43.53
C LYS A 10 9.74 -55.97 42.57
N LYS A 11 10.94 -55.40 42.40
CA LYS A 11 11.17 -54.33 41.41
C LYS A 11 11.28 -54.88 39.98
N SER A 12 11.84 -56.07 39.80
CA SER A 12 11.96 -56.73 38.50
C SER A 12 10.59 -57.08 37.91
N ASP A 13 9.70 -57.66 38.72
CA ASP A 13 8.38 -58.09 38.23
C ASP A 13 7.50 -56.90 37.83
N LYS A 14 7.65 -55.76 38.52
CA LYS A 14 6.90 -54.53 38.22
C LYS A 14 7.37 -53.86 36.93
N ALA A 15 8.65 -54.01 36.57
CA ALA A 15 9.19 -53.50 35.30
C ALA A 15 8.75 -54.36 34.11
N GLN A 16 8.70 -55.70 34.27
CA GLN A 16 8.20 -56.58 33.22
C GLN A 16 6.69 -56.45 32.97
N GLN A 17 5.90 -56.15 34.01
CA GLN A 17 4.45 -55.96 33.86
C GLN A 17 4.11 -54.62 33.16
N MET A 18 4.95 -53.58 33.27
CA MET A 18 4.79 -52.35 32.49
C MET A 18 5.13 -52.55 31.00
N TYR A 19 6.13 -53.36 30.68
CA TYR A 19 6.54 -53.61 29.28
C TYR A 19 5.52 -54.43 28.47
N GLY A 20 4.64 -55.19 29.14
CA GLY A 20 3.60 -55.99 28.48
C GLY A 20 2.37 -55.20 28.01
N SER A 21 2.20 -53.96 28.46
CA SER A 21 0.99 -53.15 28.21
C SER A 21 1.16 -52.07 27.14
N MET A 22 2.37 -51.87 26.60
CA MET A 22 2.61 -50.85 25.58
C MET A 22 2.09 -51.30 24.21
N ASN A 23 1.18 -50.48 23.67
CA ASN A 23 0.50 -50.68 22.40
C ASN A 23 1.53 -50.66 21.26
N SER A 24 1.31 -51.43 20.19
CA SER A 24 2.28 -51.58 19.10
C SER A 24 2.67 -50.26 18.41
N GLU A 25 1.81 -49.24 18.49
CA GLU A 25 2.10 -47.89 17.98
C GLU A 25 3.11 -47.10 18.84
N GLU A 26 3.16 -47.31 20.16
CA GLU A 26 4.16 -46.65 21.02
C GLU A 26 5.55 -47.23 20.80
N ARG A 27 5.64 -48.53 20.49
CA ARG A 27 6.93 -49.18 20.17
C ARG A 27 7.55 -48.64 18.88
N ILE A 28 6.73 -48.22 17.91
CA ILE A 28 7.22 -47.62 16.65
C ILE A 28 7.70 -46.18 16.90
N LYS A 29 7.06 -45.42 17.78
CA LYS A 29 7.49 -44.06 18.15
C LYS A 29 8.78 -44.07 18.97
N GLU A 30 8.91 -44.98 19.92
CA GLU A 30 10.11 -45.05 20.78
C GLU A 30 11.34 -45.61 20.04
N ALA A 31 11.14 -46.45 19.01
CA ALA A 31 12.21 -46.89 18.11
C ALA A 31 12.67 -45.77 17.14
N ALA A 32 11.79 -44.81 16.81
CA ALA A 32 12.14 -43.67 15.94
C ALA A 32 12.93 -42.57 16.67
N ASP A 33 12.84 -42.49 18.00
CA ASP A 33 13.57 -41.48 18.80
C ASP A 33 14.97 -41.93 19.25
N ASN A 34 15.29 -43.22 19.13
CA ASN A 34 16.60 -43.78 19.50
C ASN A 34 17.53 -44.05 18.30
N ASP A 35 17.32 -43.34 17.18
CA ASP A 35 18.25 -43.37 16.05
C ASP A 35 19.52 -42.56 16.36
N PRO A 36 20.70 -43.20 16.51
CA PRO A 36 21.96 -42.52 16.82
C PRO A 36 22.44 -41.57 15.71
N GLU A 37 21.88 -41.63 14.49
CA GLU A 37 22.18 -40.64 13.44
C GLU A 37 21.52 -39.27 13.72
N ARG A 38 20.42 -39.22 14.47
CA ARG A 38 19.65 -37.98 14.72
C ARG A 38 20.24 -37.10 15.83
N GLN A 39 21.02 -37.68 16.76
CA GLN A 39 21.70 -36.90 17.81
C GLN A 39 22.94 -36.15 17.29
N ASN A 40 23.52 -36.57 16.16
CA ASN A 40 24.71 -35.91 15.60
C ASN A 40 24.36 -34.69 14.74
N THR A 41 23.13 -34.62 14.21
CA THR A 41 22.62 -33.43 13.48
C THR A 41 22.29 -32.27 14.41
N ASP A 42 21.84 -32.55 15.65
CA ASP A 42 21.42 -31.50 16.58
C ASP A 42 22.62 -30.72 17.18
N HIS A 43 23.79 -31.38 17.29
CA HIS A 43 25.02 -30.71 17.71
C HIS A 43 25.70 -29.90 16.59
N GLN A 44 25.46 -30.23 15.32
CA GLN A 44 25.93 -29.42 14.18
C GLN A 44 25.05 -28.19 13.94
N ASP A 45 23.74 -28.30 14.16
CA ASP A 45 22.82 -27.17 13.94
C ASP A 45 23.02 -26.06 14.99
N LYS A 46 23.38 -26.44 16.23
CA LYS A 46 23.69 -25.48 17.30
C LYS A 46 25.00 -24.71 17.08
N ARG A 47 25.92 -25.18 16.23
CA ARG A 47 27.15 -24.47 15.85
C ARG A 47 27.02 -23.60 14.60
N ARG A 48 25.97 -23.74 13.79
CA ARG A 48 25.74 -22.89 12.61
C ARG A 48 25.01 -21.57 12.90
N ARG A 49 24.43 -21.40 14.09
CA ARG A 49 23.80 -20.11 14.49
C ARG A 49 24.78 -19.05 15.01
N ILE A 50 26.08 -19.36 15.11
CA ILE A 50 27.11 -18.42 15.56
C ILE A 50 27.82 -17.87 14.33
N GLY A 51 27.36 -16.73 13.82
CA GLY A 51 28.11 -15.97 12.82
C GLY A 51 27.41 -15.75 11.48
N SER A 52 26.07 -15.60 11.46
CA SER A 52 25.50 -14.79 10.38
C SER A 52 26.09 -13.38 10.51
N PRO A 53 26.85 -12.87 9.52
CA PRO A 53 27.39 -11.53 9.57
C PRO A 53 26.18 -10.59 9.64
N THR A 54 25.97 -9.99 10.81
CA THR A 54 25.00 -8.93 11.01
C THR A 54 25.33 -7.85 9.98
N LEU A 55 24.54 -7.80 8.90
CA LEU A 55 24.61 -6.74 7.91
C LEU A 55 24.62 -5.43 8.70
N ASN A 56 25.72 -4.68 8.54
CA ASN A 56 25.91 -3.38 9.16
C ASN A 56 24.72 -2.51 8.76
N SER A 57 23.69 -2.50 9.61
CA SER A 57 22.53 -1.63 9.46
C SER A 57 23.11 -0.23 9.41
N ARG A 58 23.01 0.39 8.22
CA ARG A 58 23.55 1.72 7.97
C ARG A 58 22.88 2.65 8.96
N ARG A 59 23.58 2.97 10.06
CA ARG A 59 23.15 3.97 11.02
C ARG A 59 22.79 5.23 10.23
N LEU A 60 21.54 5.66 10.36
CA LEU A 60 21.03 6.90 9.79
C LEU A 60 21.82 8.07 10.40
N SER A 61 22.98 8.37 9.83
CA SER A 61 23.84 9.46 10.25
C SER A 61 23.06 10.77 10.15
N GLY A 62 23.02 11.52 11.25
CA GLY A 62 22.12 12.65 11.48
C GLY A 62 22.24 13.85 10.54
N LYS A 63 23.05 13.78 9.47
CA LYS A 63 23.36 14.95 8.62
C LYS A 63 22.88 14.87 7.17
N SER A 64 22.38 13.74 6.69
CA SER A 64 21.86 13.65 5.32
C SER A 64 20.34 13.63 5.31
N ILE A 65 19.73 14.47 4.47
CA ILE A 65 18.33 14.28 4.04
C ILE A 65 18.40 13.09 3.09
N THR A 66 17.94 11.94 3.57
CA THR A 66 18.01 10.72 2.77
C THR A 66 16.71 10.66 1.99
N PHE A 67 16.80 10.74 0.66
CA PHE A 67 15.64 10.57 -0.23
C PHE A 67 15.25 9.08 -0.37
N SER A 68 15.93 8.19 0.36
CA SER A 68 15.58 6.79 0.44
C SER A 68 14.31 6.62 1.26
N PHE A 69 13.40 5.85 0.72
CA PHE A 69 12.14 5.50 1.35
C PHE A 69 12.40 4.54 2.52
N PRO A 70 11.96 4.88 3.74
CA PRO A 70 12.07 3.97 4.87
C PRO A 70 11.13 2.79 4.65
N THR A 71 11.65 1.57 4.58
CA THR A 71 10.78 0.40 4.56
C THR A 71 10.10 0.21 5.92
N ASN A 72 8.97 -0.49 5.95
CA ASN A 72 8.24 -0.79 7.19
C ASN A 72 9.15 -1.46 8.25
N GLY A 73 10.09 -2.30 7.80
CA GLY A 73 11.09 -2.91 8.68
C GLY A 73 12.07 -1.93 9.30
N GLN A 74 12.52 -0.90 8.56
CA GLN A 74 13.41 0.14 9.09
C GLN A 74 12.70 1.02 10.12
N ALA A 75 11.45 1.39 9.84
CA ALA A 75 10.58 2.11 10.76
C ALA A 75 10.40 1.34 12.08
N GLN A 76 10.08 0.04 11.99
CA GLN A 76 9.90 -0.81 13.16
C GLN A 76 11.20 -1.01 13.96
N GLY A 77 12.33 -1.23 13.28
CA GLY A 77 13.64 -1.37 13.92
C GLY A 77 14.07 -0.09 14.63
N HIS A 78 13.80 1.07 14.05
CA HIS A 78 14.07 2.35 14.68
C HIS A 78 13.21 2.58 15.93
N ALA A 79 11.92 2.26 15.87
CA ALA A 79 11.02 2.35 17.01
C ALA A 79 11.43 1.38 18.14
N GLU A 80 11.88 0.18 17.78
CA GLU A 80 12.40 -0.81 18.73
C GLU A 80 13.68 -0.32 19.43
N GLU A 81 14.62 0.27 18.68
CA GLU A 81 15.87 0.80 19.24
C GLU A 81 15.63 1.99 20.18
N HIS A 82 14.72 2.91 19.82
CA HIS A 82 14.48 4.13 20.59
C HIS A 82 13.54 3.94 21.78
N HIS A 83 12.44 3.21 21.61
CA HIS A 83 11.39 3.09 22.64
C HIS A 83 11.41 1.74 23.37
N GLY A 84 12.09 0.73 22.81
CA GLY A 84 12.09 -0.64 23.32
C GLY A 84 10.90 -1.47 22.83
N LYS A 85 11.06 -2.80 22.82
CA LYS A 85 10.06 -3.77 22.32
C LYS A 85 8.71 -3.70 23.04
N ASP A 86 8.72 -3.38 24.32
CA ASP A 86 7.52 -3.39 25.16
C ASP A 86 6.72 -2.08 25.12
N SER A 87 7.26 -1.06 24.45
CA SER A 87 6.63 0.26 24.34
C SER A 87 5.30 0.21 23.60
N TRP A 88 4.38 1.09 24.00
CA TRP A 88 3.08 1.17 23.33
C TRP A 88 3.21 1.70 21.90
N GLN A 89 4.21 2.55 21.63
CA GLN A 89 4.51 3.08 20.31
C GLN A 89 4.86 1.96 19.33
N HIS A 90 5.73 1.03 19.75
CA HIS A 90 6.06 -0.14 18.94
C HIS A 90 4.82 -1.00 18.66
N LYS A 91 3.99 -1.26 19.68
CA LYS A 91 2.75 -2.04 19.52
C LYS A 91 1.76 -1.39 18.56
N VAL A 92 1.58 -0.07 18.65
CA VAL A 92 0.70 0.69 17.74
C VAL A 92 1.25 0.66 16.32
N LEU A 93 2.56 0.84 16.13
CA LEU A 93 3.19 0.77 14.81
C LEU A 93 3.05 -0.63 14.18
N VAL A 94 3.28 -1.68 14.96
CA VAL A 94 3.09 -3.08 14.52
C VAL A 94 1.63 -3.38 14.18
N TRP A 95 0.69 -2.83 14.94
CA TRP A 95 -0.73 -2.97 14.64
C TRP A 95 -1.12 -2.21 13.38
N LEU A 96 -0.62 -0.99 13.21
CA LEU A 96 -0.89 -0.14 12.05
C LEU A 96 -0.36 -0.78 10.76
N HIS A 97 0.85 -1.35 10.82
CA HIS A 97 1.48 -2.09 9.73
C HIS A 97 1.01 -3.55 9.63
N SER A 98 -0.08 -3.91 10.31
CA SER A 98 -0.70 -5.21 10.09
C SER A 98 -1.30 -5.25 8.69
N SER A 99 -1.04 -6.32 7.93
CA SER A 99 -1.55 -6.46 6.56
C SER A 99 -3.06 -6.24 6.46
N LYS A 100 -3.83 -6.59 7.49
CA LYS A 100 -5.28 -6.35 7.52
C LYS A 100 -5.64 -4.86 7.53
N VAL A 101 -4.94 -4.07 8.35
CA VAL A 101 -5.15 -2.63 8.47
C VAL A 101 -4.70 -1.96 7.18
N GLU A 102 -3.52 -2.34 6.66
CA GLU A 102 -3.00 -1.86 5.40
C GLU A 102 -3.96 -2.10 4.22
N TYR A 103 -4.48 -3.32 4.04
CA TYR A 103 -5.46 -3.61 3.00
C TYR A 103 -6.78 -2.83 3.19
N THR A 104 -7.19 -2.62 4.45
CA THR A 104 -8.40 -1.84 4.74
C THR A 104 -8.21 -0.37 4.39
N LEU A 105 -7.06 0.21 4.76
CA LEU A 105 -6.71 1.60 4.44
C LEU A 105 -6.52 1.79 2.92
N MET A 106 -5.88 0.83 2.24
CA MET A 106 -5.77 0.82 0.78
C MET A 106 -7.16 0.76 0.13
N GLY A 107 -8.06 -0.08 0.64
CA GLY A 107 -9.44 -0.15 0.18
C GLY A 107 -10.22 1.16 0.39
N LEU A 108 -10.06 1.80 1.54
CA LEU A 108 -10.64 3.12 1.82
C LEU A 108 -10.09 4.22 0.90
N LEU A 109 -8.80 4.18 0.56
CA LEU A 109 -8.18 5.10 -0.41
C LEU A 109 -8.76 4.91 -1.81
N LEU A 110 -8.90 3.65 -2.27
CA LEU A 110 -9.51 3.36 -3.56
C LEU A 110 -10.98 3.79 -3.60
N LEU A 111 -11.72 3.58 -2.50
CA LEU A 111 -13.10 4.03 -2.37
C LEU A 111 -13.21 5.57 -2.44
N ASP A 112 -12.32 6.30 -1.76
CA ASP A 112 -12.26 7.77 -1.81
C ASP A 112 -12.08 8.30 -3.23
N VAL A 113 -11.18 7.67 -3.99
CA VAL A 113 -10.97 7.99 -5.40
C VAL A 113 -12.23 7.75 -6.23
N LEU A 114 -12.92 6.63 -6.02
CA LEU A 114 -14.17 6.34 -6.73
C LEU A 114 -15.26 7.36 -6.38
N ILE A 115 -15.38 7.75 -5.10
CA ILE A 115 -16.30 8.79 -4.65
C ILE A 115 -15.99 10.12 -5.34
N LEU A 116 -14.71 10.50 -5.43
CA LEU A 116 -14.29 11.71 -6.14
C LEU A 116 -14.73 11.70 -7.59
N PHE A 117 -14.56 10.59 -8.31
CA PHE A 117 -15.03 10.48 -9.69
C PHE A 117 -16.55 10.63 -9.79
N VAL A 118 -17.30 10.03 -8.87
CA VAL A 118 -18.77 10.17 -8.82
C VAL A 118 -19.17 11.62 -8.53
N GLU A 119 -18.51 12.28 -7.59
CA GLU A 119 -18.74 13.69 -7.25
C GLU A 119 -18.45 14.61 -8.44
N LEU A 120 -17.29 14.46 -9.10
CA LEU A 120 -16.96 15.22 -10.30
C LEU A 120 -17.96 14.97 -11.44
N PHE A 121 -18.44 13.73 -11.59
CA PHE A 121 -19.42 13.39 -12.61
C PHE A 121 -20.79 13.99 -12.31
N LEU A 122 -21.22 13.99 -11.04
CA LEU A 122 -22.45 14.66 -10.61
C LEU A 122 -22.36 16.18 -10.84
N LEU A 123 -21.25 16.81 -10.48
CA LEU A 123 -21.01 18.24 -10.72
C LEU A 123 -20.99 18.59 -12.22
N ALA A 124 -20.49 17.69 -13.07
CA ALA A 124 -20.47 17.89 -14.52
C ALA A 124 -21.84 17.70 -15.17
N LEU A 125 -22.65 16.75 -14.70
CA LEU A 125 -23.99 16.47 -15.24
C LEU A 125 -25.07 17.40 -14.69
N PHE A 126 -24.94 17.82 -13.43
CA PHE A 126 -25.89 18.66 -12.71
C PHE A 126 -25.16 19.89 -12.15
N PRO A 127 -24.65 20.78 -13.02
CA PRO A 127 -23.96 21.97 -12.56
C PRO A 127 -24.91 22.84 -11.73
N ALA A 128 -24.39 23.48 -10.68
CA ALA A 128 -25.15 24.49 -9.96
C ALA A 128 -25.60 25.61 -10.92
N CYS A 129 -26.81 26.13 -10.73
CA CYS A 129 -27.38 27.15 -11.62
C CYS A 129 -26.49 28.38 -11.79
N ASP A 130 -25.69 28.72 -10.78
CA ASP A 130 -24.79 29.86 -10.78
C ASP A 130 -23.67 29.76 -11.84
N LEU A 131 -23.40 28.55 -12.34
CA LEU A 131 -22.39 28.29 -13.36
C LEU A 131 -22.95 28.25 -14.79
N VAL A 132 -24.21 27.84 -14.97
CA VAL A 132 -24.84 27.67 -16.30
C VAL A 132 -26.26 28.23 -16.29
N GLU A 133 -26.38 29.49 -16.70
CA GLU A 133 -27.65 30.24 -16.76
C GLU A 133 -28.71 29.62 -17.70
N ARG A 134 -28.30 28.73 -18.62
CA ARG A 134 -29.18 28.13 -19.64
C ARG A 134 -30.21 27.12 -19.13
N ASP A 135 -29.95 26.41 -18.03
CA ASP A 135 -30.81 25.30 -17.56
C ASP A 135 -31.61 25.62 -16.28
N ALA A 136 -31.44 26.84 -15.76
CA ALA A 136 -31.96 27.30 -14.47
C ALA A 136 -33.28 28.10 -14.59
N ILE A 137 -33.90 28.19 -15.77
CA ILE A 137 -35.07 29.05 -15.97
C ILE A 137 -36.33 28.40 -15.40
N SER A 138 -36.75 28.82 -14.20
CA SER A 138 -38.13 28.56 -13.72
C SER A 138 -39.12 29.32 -14.62
N CYS A 139 -40.08 28.61 -15.21
CA CYS A 139 -41.04 29.18 -16.17
C CYS A 139 -42.25 29.87 -15.52
N CYS A 140 -42.23 30.16 -14.22
CA CYS A 140 -43.36 30.77 -13.51
C CYS A 140 -43.10 32.27 -13.31
N PRO A 141 -43.86 33.17 -13.97
CA PRO A 141 -43.81 34.58 -13.64
C PRO A 141 -44.31 34.80 -12.20
N SER A 142 -43.58 35.61 -11.42
CA SER A 142 -44.04 36.16 -10.14
C SER A 142 -45.13 37.22 -10.40
N SER A 143 -46.25 36.83 -11.00
CA SER A 143 -47.37 37.73 -11.29
C SER A 143 -48.42 37.61 -10.19
N GLY A 144 -48.23 38.39 -9.13
CA GLY A 144 -49.19 38.57 -8.05
C GLY A 144 -48.59 39.49 -6.98
N GLU A 145 -49.27 40.59 -6.68
CA GLU A 145 -48.84 41.62 -5.71
C GLU A 145 -48.71 41.12 -4.26
N GLU A 146 -48.93 39.83 -4.00
CA GLU A 146 -48.64 39.19 -2.71
C GLU A 146 -47.59 38.09 -2.90
N HIS A 147 -46.37 38.44 -2.48
CA HIS A 147 -45.12 37.69 -2.66
C HIS A 147 -45.09 36.34 -1.93
N TYR A 148 -45.79 35.33 -2.44
CA TYR A 148 -45.49 33.93 -2.13
C TYR A 148 -44.92 33.28 -3.38
N ARG A 149 -43.58 33.14 -3.40
CA ARG A 149 -42.85 32.28 -4.34
C ARG A 149 -43.47 30.89 -4.23
N PHE A 150 -44.33 30.51 -5.17
CA PHE A 150 -44.87 29.15 -5.26
C PHE A 150 -43.70 28.23 -5.62
N LEU A 151 -42.96 27.78 -4.60
CA LEU A 151 -42.16 26.58 -4.66
C LEU A 151 -43.13 25.46 -5.01
N ALA A 152 -42.78 24.64 -6.00
CA ALA A 152 -43.65 23.61 -6.56
C ALA A 152 -44.19 22.69 -5.45
N GLU A 153 -45.40 22.99 -4.97
CA GLU A 153 -46.23 22.02 -4.27
C GLU A 153 -46.59 20.92 -5.28
N GLU A 154 -46.62 19.68 -4.80
CA GLU A 154 -46.51 18.39 -5.51
C GLU A 154 -47.49 18.14 -6.69
N SER A 155 -48.32 19.11 -7.06
CA SER A 155 -49.45 18.98 -8.00
C SER A 155 -49.47 19.95 -9.19
N HIS A 156 -48.46 20.81 -9.39
CA HIS A 156 -48.51 21.80 -10.48
C HIS A 156 -47.93 21.32 -11.81
N HIS A 157 -48.70 21.58 -12.87
CA HIS A 157 -48.43 21.25 -14.27
C HIS A 157 -47.08 21.80 -14.76
N TYR A 158 -46.26 20.93 -15.37
CA TYR A 158 -45.11 21.31 -16.17
C TYR A 158 -45.49 22.41 -17.17
N CYS A 159 -44.80 23.55 -17.17
CA CYS A 159 -44.95 24.57 -18.20
C CYS A 159 -44.40 24.02 -19.53
N PRO A 160 -45.24 23.79 -20.56
CA PRO A 160 -44.78 23.15 -21.80
C PRO A 160 -44.01 24.10 -22.72
N VAL A 161 -43.96 25.39 -22.41
CA VAL A 161 -43.30 26.42 -23.23
C VAL A 161 -42.24 27.10 -22.37
N GLY A 162 -40.97 27.00 -22.77
CA GLY A 162 -39.87 27.66 -22.08
C GLY A 162 -40.07 29.17 -22.05
N LEU A 163 -39.86 29.79 -20.89
CA LEU A 163 -40.01 31.23 -20.73
C LEU A 163 -38.94 31.95 -21.56
N GLU A 164 -39.37 32.79 -22.51
CA GLU A 164 -38.45 33.70 -23.19
C GLU A 164 -37.96 34.75 -22.19
N ALA A 165 -36.64 34.85 -22.03
CA ALA A 165 -36.03 35.84 -21.15
C ALA A 165 -36.40 37.26 -21.64
N SER A 166 -37.35 37.90 -20.98
CA SER A 166 -37.67 39.30 -21.18
C SER A 166 -36.95 40.14 -20.11
N MET A 167 -36.65 41.41 -20.42
CA MET A 167 -35.98 42.34 -19.50
C MET A 167 -36.70 42.49 -18.14
N GLU A 168 -37.96 42.09 -18.06
CA GLU A 168 -38.84 42.32 -16.91
C GLU A 168 -38.81 41.17 -15.89
N TYR A 169 -38.30 39.99 -16.26
CA TYR A 169 -38.25 38.82 -15.38
C TYR A 169 -36.87 38.13 -15.46
N PRO A 170 -35.94 38.39 -14.53
CA PRO A 170 -34.68 37.65 -14.49
C PRO A 170 -34.97 36.17 -14.24
N ALA A 171 -34.30 35.30 -14.99
CA ALA A 171 -34.39 33.86 -14.74
C ALA A 171 -33.93 33.56 -13.31
N GLY A 172 -34.83 33.05 -12.48
CA GLY A 172 -34.49 32.63 -11.12
C GLY A 172 -34.05 31.18 -11.12
N CYS A 173 -32.89 30.89 -10.52
CA CYS A 173 -32.51 29.51 -10.24
C CYS A 173 -33.52 28.84 -9.29
N ASP A 174 -33.88 27.61 -9.62
CA ASP A 174 -34.61 26.71 -8.74
C ASP A 174 -33.66 25.65 -8.17
N ASP A 175 -33.13 25.93 -6.97
CA ASP A 175 -32.27 25.03 -6.20
C ASP A 175 -33.00 23.72 -5.82
N HIS A 176 -34.33 23.64 -5.97
CA HIS A 176 -35.10 22.45 -5.61
C HIS A 176 -35.32 21.47 -6.76
N LYS A 177 -34.91 21.81 -7.99
CA LYS A 177 -35.14 20.98 -9.19
C LYS A 177 -34.58 19.56 -9.06
N TRP A 178 -33.47 19.40 -8.34
CA TRP A 178 -32.78 18.12 -8.16
C TRP A 178 -32.51 17.79 -6.68
N SER A 179 -33.56 17.76 -5.85
CA SER A 179 -33.45 17.49 -4.40
C SER A 179 -32.64 16.23 -4.06
N SER A 180 -32.84 15.13 -4.81
CA SER A 180 -32.08 13.89 -4.62
C SER A 180 -30.57 14.04 -4.89
N VAL A 181 -30.20 14.89 -5.86
CA VAL A 181 -28.79 15.13 -6.20
C VAL A 181 -28.11 15.91 -5.09
N HIS A 182 -28.77 16.93 -4.53
CA HIS A 182 -28.25 17.69 -3.39
C HIS A 182 -28.06 16.81 -2.14
N MET A 183 -28.98 15.88 -1.87
CA MET A 183 -28.81 14.92 -0.77
C MET A 183 -27.63 13.97 -1.03
N ALA A 184 -27.46 13.50 -2.26
CA ALA A 184 -26.33 12.66 -2.62
C ALA A 184 -25.00 13.42 -2.51
N GLU A 185 -24.93 14.65 -3.00
CA GLU A 185 -23.76 15.54 -2.89
C GLU A 185 -23.37 15.75 -1.42
N GLN A 186 -24.33 16.08 -0.56
CA GLN A 186 -24.08 16.27 0.87
C GLN A 186 -23.59 14.97 1.54
N ALA A 187 -24.16 13.83 1.19
CA ALA A 187 -23.73 12.54 1.71
C ALA A 187 -22.31 12.16 1.25
N LEU A 188 -21.99 12.37 -0.03
CA LEU A 188 -20.66 12.13 -0.59
C LEU A 188 -19.63 13.04 0.08
N PHE A 189 -19.96 14.31 0.27
CA PHE A 189 -19.12 15.28 0.97
C PHE A 189 -18.82 14.87 2.43
N ILE A 190 -19.84 14.48 3.19
CA ILE A 190 -19.64 14.00 4.58
C ILE A 190 -18.76 12.74 4.58
N LEU A 191 -18.99 11.83 3.63
CA LEU A 191 -18.22 10.59 3.52
C LEU A 191 -16.75 10.87 3.20
N THR A 192 -16.44 11.78 2.25
CA THR A 192 -15.07 12.19 1.95
C THR A 192 -14.39 12.83 3.15
N ALA A 193 -15.10 13.70 3.89
CA ALA A 193 -14.58 14.36 5.08
C ALA A 193 -14.23 13.35 6.20
N VAL A 194 -15.07 12.34 6.41
CA VAL A 194 -14.81 11.25 7.37
C VAL A 194 -13.58 10.44 6.96
N ILE A 195 -13.49 10.05 5.69
CA ILE A 195 -12.35 9.27 5.18
C ILE A 195 -11.05 10.08 5.31
N LEU A 196 -11.07 11.36 4.94
CA LEU A 196 -9.94 12.28 5.14
C LEU A 196 -9.52 12.37 6.60
N SER A 197 -10.49 12.47 7.52
CA SER A 197 -10.23 12.53 8.95
C SER A 197 -9.56 11.25 9.47
N ILE A 198 -9.98 10.08 8.97
CA ILE A 198 -9.35 8.78 9.31
C ILE A 198 -7.88 8.78 8.86
N PHE A 199 -7.58 9.16 7.61
CA PHE A 199 -6.20 9.23 7.12
C PHE A 199 -5.35 10.28 7.84
N PHE A 200 -5.96 11.40 8.23
CA PHE A 200 -5.27 12.41 9.02
C PHE A 200 -4.90 11.87 10.41
N VAL A 201 -5.83 11.19 11.09
CA VAL A 201 -5.57 10.55 12.39
C VAL A 201 -4.49 9.47 12.26
N GLU A 202 -4.55 8.64 11.23
CA GLU A 202 -3.53 7.62 10.92
C GLU A 202 -2.14 8.25 10.81
N LEU A 203 -2.00 9.32 10.00
CA LEU A 203 -0.73 10.04 9.85
C LEU A 203 -0.22 10.63 11.17
N ASN A 204 -1.11 11.18 11.99
CA ASN A 204 -0.74 11.70 13.30
C ASN A 204 -0.27 10.58 14.24
N ILE A 205 -0.93 9.42 14.23
CA ILE A 205 -0.49 8.24 14.99
C ILE A 205 0.90 7.79 14.54
N THR A 206 1.12 7.69 13.23
CA THR A 206 2.44 7.34 12.65
C THR A 206 3.52 8.34 13.04
N MET A 207 3.21 9.65 12.98
CA MET A 207 4.13 10.72 13.41
C MET A 207 4.50 10.59 14.89
N ILE A 208 3.52 10.29 15.76
CA ILE A 208 3.76 10.11 17.20
C ILE A 208 4.57 8.83 17.45
N ALA A 209 4.30 7.75 16.71
CA ALA A 209 4.99 6.47 16.86
C ALA A 209 6.47 6.52 16.39
N LEU A 210 6.76 7.21 15.28
CA LEU A 210 8.10 7.29 14.67
C LEU A 210 9.01 8.38 15.26
N THR A 211 8.53 9.14 16.25
CA THR A 211 9.17 10.36 16.75
C THR A 211 9.15 11.49 15.69
N PRO A 212 8.65 12.69 16.04
CA PRO A 212 8.53 13.80 15.08
C PRO A 212 9.84 14.14 14.37
N SER A 213 10.98 14.06 15.06
CA SER A 213 12.30 14.41 14.49
C SER A 213 12.72 13.52 13.32
N VAL A 214 12.32 12.25 13.30
CA VAL A 214 12.62 11.33 12.20
C VAL A 214 11.58 11.46 11.11
N PHE A 215 10.32 11.60 11.48
CA PHE A 215 9.21 11.85 10.56
C PHE A 215 9.47 13.08 9.67
N PHE A 216 9.88 14.22 10.25
CA PHE A 216 10.15 15.45 9.50
C PHE A 216 11.39 15.38 8.59
N ARG A 217 12.27 14.39 8.75
CA ARG A 217 13.42 14.21 7.84
C ARG A 217 13.04 13.52 6.54
N GLN A 218 11.87 12.88 6.50
CA GLN A 218 11.35 12.19 5.33
C GLN A 218 10.42 13.13 4.56
N PHE A 219 10.91 13.62 3.42
CA PHE A 219 10.25 14.65 2.62
C PHE A 219 8.80 14.26 2.24
N PHE A 220 8.58 13.00 1.86
CA PHE A 220 7.26 12.54 1.42
C PHE A 220 6.21 12.53 2.53
N PHE A 221 6.56 12.07 3.74
CA PHE A 221 5.63 12.12 4.87
C PHE A 221 5.32 13.55 5.31
N LEU A 222 6.31 14.44 5.27
CA LEU A 222 6.08 15.85 5.54
C LEU A 222 5.16 16.51 4.50
N ALA A 223 5.42 16.27 3.21
CA ALA A 223 4.58 16.78 2.14
C ALA A 223 3.14 16.27 2.25
N ASP A 224 2.97 14.97 2.51
CA ASP A 224 1.65 14.36 2.71
C ASP A 224 0.92 14.96 3.91
N TYR A 225 1.62 15.13 5.04
CA TYR A 225 1.05 15.76 6.23
C TYR A 225 0.59 17.20 5.97
N ILE A 226 1.41 18.04 5.31
CA ILE A 226 1.05 19.42 4.98
C ILE A 226 -0.16 19.45 4.06
N ILE A 227 -0.15 18.64 3.00
CA ILE A 227 -1.19 18.65 1.97
C ILE A 227 -2.52 18.15 2.53
N ILE A 228 -2.52 17.05 3.29
CA ILE A 228 -3.74 16.52 3.93
C ILE A 228 -4.24 17.48 5.01
N SER A 229 -3.35 18.05 5.84
CA SER A 229 -3.75 19.03 6.84
C SER A 229 -4.39 20.27 6.20
N PHE A 230 -3.83 20.75 5.09
CA PHE A 230 -4.36 21.89 4.37
C PHE A 230 -5.68 21.54 3.66
N GLY A 231 -5.79 20.36 3.06
CA GLY A 231 -7.03 19.86 2.47
C GLY A 231 -8.17 19.78 3.49
N LEU A 232 -7.91 19.17 4.65
CA LEU A 232 -8.90 19.07 5.72
C LEU A 232 -9.29 20.47 6.25
N ALA A 233 -8.31 21.36 6.43
CA ALA A 233 -8.59 22.73 6.85
C ALA A 233 -9.45 23.49 5.83
N LEU A 234 -9.17 23.34 4.52
CA LEU A 234 -9.99 23.93 3.46
C LEU A 234 -11.39 23.33 3.42
N GLU A 235 -11.54 22.02 3.59
CA GLU A 235 -12.84 21.36 3.58
C GLU A 235 -13.73 21.84 4.75
N VAL A 236 -13.15 21.96 5.94
CA VAL A 236 -13.83 22.52 7.11
C VAL A 236 -14.14 24.01 6.91
N LEU A 237 -13.18 24.79 6.40
CA LEU A 237 -13.38 26.22 6.17
C LEU A 237 -14.47 26.49 5.12
N LEU A 238 -14.49 25.73 4.03
CA LEU A 238 -15.50 25.82 2.97
C LEU A 238 -16.88 25.46 3.50
N HIS A 239 -16.97 24.46 4.37
CA HIS A 239 -18.23 24.12 5.01
C HIS A 239 -18.79 25.29 5.84
N PHE A 240 -17.93 26.02 6.57
CA PHE A 240 -18.34 27.16 7.37
C PHE A 240 -18.52 28.46 6.58
N THR A 241 -17.81 28.61 5.46
CA THR A 241 -17.76 29.84 4.66
C THR A 241 -18.57 29.65 3.37
N SER A 242 -19.88 29.43 3.51
CA SER A 242 -20.77 29.09 2.38
C SER A 242 -21.09 30.26 1.43
N SER A 243 -20.42 31.42 1.54
CA SER A 243 -20.77 32.62 0.79
C SER A 243 -19.71 33.00 -0.26
N ALA A 244 -20.10 32.85 -1.53
CA ALA A 244 -19.57 33.51 -2.74
C ALA A 244 -18.10 33.31 -3.18
N THR A 245 -17.19 32.78 -2.35
CA THR A 245 -15.74 32.66 -2.70
C THR A 245 -15.29 31.25 -3.13
N SER A 246 -16.23 30.35 -3.40
CA SER A 246 -15.98 28.90 -3.51
C SER A 246 -15.34 28.44 -4.82
N GLN A 247 -15.49 29.15 -5.95
CA GLN A 247 -15.10 28.61 -7.26
C GLN A 247 -13.61 28.23 -7.38
N SER A 248 -12.69 29.11 -6.95
CA SER A 248 -11.25 28.80 -7.03
C SER A 248 -10.80 27.76 -6.00
N LEU A 249 -11.48 27.69 -4.85
CA LEU A 249 -11.14 26.76 -3.78
C LEU A 249 -11.58 25.33 -4.10
N VAL A 250 -12.66 25.13 -4.87
CA VAL A 250 -13.09 23.81 -5.34
C VAL A 250 -11.99 23.16 -6.18
N GLY A 251 -11.36 23.89 -7.11
CA GLY A 251 -10.25 23.35 -7.91
C GLY A 251 -9.02 22.98 -7.09
N LEU A 252 -8.71 23.77 -6.06
CA LEU A 252 -7.62 23.49 -5.12
C LEU A 252 -7.92 22.23 -4.29
N LEU A 253 -9.16 22.08 -3.83
CA LEU A 253 -9.62 20.90 -3.10
C LEU A 253 -9.51 19.64 -3.97
N VAL A 254 -9.92 19.69 -5.24
CA VAL A 254 -9.71 18.57 -6.19
C VAL A 254 -8.22 18.25 -6.32
N THR A 255 -7.35 19.26 -6.46
CA THR A 255 -5.90 19.06 -6.58
C THR A 255 -5.30 18.42 -5.33
N VAL A 256 -5.69 18.86 -4.14
CA VAL A 256 -5.28 18.26 -2.88
C VAL A 256 -5.77 16.82 -2.78
N ARG A 257 -6.98 16.51 -3.24
CA ARG A 257 -7.45 15.13 -3.30
C ARG A 257 -6.66 14.28 -4.31
N LEU A 258 -6.25 14.85 -5.45
CA LEU A 258 -5.40 14.15 -6.41
C LEU A 258 -4.03 13.77 -5.83
N TRP A 259 -3.53 14.50 -4.84
CA TRP A 259 -2.30 14.12 -4.12
C TRP A 259 -2.36 12.71 -3.53
N ARG A 260 -3.55 12.23 -3.15
CA ARG A 260 -3.75 10.87 -2.65
C ARG A 260 -3.32 9.81 -3.66
N PHE A 261 -3.40 10.07 -4.97
CA PHE A 261 -2.85 9.15 -5.98
C PHE A 261 -1.34 9.04 -5.90
N LEU A 262 -0.63 10.13 -5.61
CA LEU A 262 0.81 10.10 -5.41
C LEU A 262 1.15 9.31 -4.15
N ARG A 263 0.38 9.48 -3.07
CA ARG A 263 0.51 8.65 -1.86
C ARG A 263 0.29 7.15 -2.16
N ILE A 264 -0.78 6.79 -2.87
CA ILE A 264 -1.06 5.39 -3.24
C ILE A 264 0.06 4.84 -4.12
N SER A 265 0.49 5.60 -5.14
CA SER A 265 1.56 5.20 -6.04
C SER A 265 2.85 4.94 -5.28
N HIS A 266 3.16 5.82 -4.32
CA HIS A 266 4.31 5.65 -3.45
C HIS A 266 4.20 4.40 -2.57
N GLY A 267 3.08 4.22 -1.87
CA GLY A 267 2.85 3.04 -1.03
C GLY A 267 2.90 1.74 -1.84
N LEU A 268 2.35 1.72 -3.06
CA LEU A 268 2.41 0.56 -3.95
C LEU A 268 3.85 0.27 -4.40
N VAL A 269 4.62 1.29 -4.77
CA VAL A 269 6.02 1.12 -5.16
C VAL A 269 6.82 0.52 -4.00
N GLU A 270 6.60 1.00 -2.77
CA GLU A 270 7.24 0.44 -1.58
C GLU A 270 6.89 -1.04 -1.39
N VAL A 271 5.61 -1.40 -1.42
CA VAL A 271 5.17 -2.80 -1.28
C VAL A 271 5.75 -3.68 -2.40
N THR A 272 5.77 -3.20 -3.65
CA THR A 272 6.36 -3.97 -4.76
C THR A 272 7.87 -4.16 -4.59
N HIS A 273 8.57 -3.19 -4.03
CA HIS A 273 10.00 -3.31 -3.73
C HIS A 273 10.24 -4.32 -2.61
N GLU A 274 9.44 -4.31 -1.54
CA GLU A 274 9.55 -5.30 -0.46
C GLU A 274 9.26 -6.72 -0.94
N VAL A 275 8.27 -6.91 -1.82
CA VAL A 275 7.95 -8.23 -2.39
C VAL A 275 9.08 -8.71 -3.30
N ALA A 276 9.59 -7.84 -4.18
CA ALA A 276 10.70 -8.17 -5.06
C ALA A 276 11.97 -8.51 -4.29
N GLU A 277 12.24 -7.81 -3.18
CA GLU A 277 13.39 -8.08 -2.31
C GLU A 277 13.27 -9.43 -1.62
N LYS A 278 12.08 -9.81 -1.13
CA LYS A 278 11.83 -11.13 -0.53
C LYS A 278 11.97 -12.27 -1.53
N GLU A 279 11.36 -12.14 -2.71
CA GLU A 279 11.50 -13.15 -3.77
C GLU A 279 12.98 -13.30 -4.16
N PHE A 280 13.70 -12.19 -4.27
CA PHE A 280 15.13 -12.22 -4.56
C PHE A 280 15.95 -12.90 -3.46
N GLU A 281 15.63 -12.64 -2.19
CA GLU A 281 16.29 -13.28 -1.04
C GLU A 281 16.02 -14.80 -1.00
N GLU A 282 14.80 -15.24 -1.28
CA GLU A 282 14.44 -16.66 -1.41
C GLU A 282 15.19 -17.34 -2.56
N LEU A 283 15.30 -16.67 -3.72
CA LEU A 283 16.08 -17.17 -4.85
C LEU A 283 17.57 -17.29 -4.52
N LEU A 284 18.12 -16.33 -3.77
CA LEU A 284 19.51 -16.38 -3.31
C LEU A 284 19.73 -17.54 -2.33
N ALA A 285 18.82 -17.74 -1.37
CA ALA A 285 18.89 -18.83 -0.41
C ALA A 285 18.84 -20.21 -1.10
N TYR A 286 17.94 -20.37 -2.07
CA TYR A 286 17.85 -21.60 -2.88
C TYR A 286 19.14 -21.84 -3.69
N THR A 287 19.73 -20.78 -4.25
CA THR A 287 21.00 -20.88 -4.99
C THR A 287 22.15 -21.32 -4.08
N GLU A 288 22.21 -20.79 -2.85
CA GLU A 288 23.22 -21.19 -1.85
C GLU A 288 23.04 -22.65 -1.42
N GLU A 289 21.79 -23.10 -1.23
CA GLU A 289 21.49 -24.50 -0.95
C GLU A 289 21.95 -25.42 -2.09
N LEU A 290 21.63 -25.06 -3.34
CA LEU A 290 22.02 -25.85 -4.51
C LEU A 290 23.55 -25.90 -4.69
N GLU A 291 24.24 -24.77 -4.44
CA GLU A 291 25.70 -24.73 -4.43
C GLU A 291 26.27 -25.68 -3.37
N SER A 292 25.67 -25.74 -2.19
CA SER A 292 26.09 -26.64 -1.11
C SER A 292 25.92 -28.13 -1.49
N VAL A 293 24.82 -28.48 -2.17
CA VAL A 293 24.55 -29.84 -2.65
C VAL A 293 25.53 -30.23 -3.76
N LEU A 294 25.80 -29.33 -4.71
CA LEU A 294 26.77 -29.57 -5.79
C LEU A 294 28.19 -29.75 -5.25
N ARG A 295 28.60 -28.93 -4.27
CA ARG A 295 29.88 -29.09 -3.56
C ARG A 295 29.97 -30.45 -2.86
N LYS A 296 28.89 -30.91 -2.21
CA LYS A 296 28.84 -32.23 -1.55
C LYS A 296 29.02 -33.39 -2.53
N ASN A 297 28.60 -33.21 -3.78
CA ASN A 297 28.72 -34.23 -4.84
C ASN A 297 30.01 -34.09 -5.68
N ASN A 298 30.98 -33.25 -5.28
CA ASN A 298 32.23 -32.99 -6.01
C ASN A 298 32.03 -32.53 -7.47
N ILE A 299 30.91 -31.88 -7.79
CA ILE A 299 30.68 -31.29 -9.11
C ILE A 299 31.35 -29.92 -9.12
N ILE A 300 32.41 -29.77 -9.91
CA ILE A 300 33.13 -28.50 -10.06
C ILE A 300 32.24 -27.54 -10.87
N ILE A 301 31.62 -26.58 -10.19
CA ILE A 301 30.88 -25.50 -10.84
C ILE A 301 31.90 -24.49 -11.36
N SER A 302 32.13 -24.48 -12.68
CA SER A 302 33.05 -23.55 -13.35
C SER A 302 32.58 -22.08 -13.36
N GLY A 303 31.70 -21.68 -12.43
CA GLY A 303 31.01 -20.38 -12.42
C GLY A 303 30.89 -19.68 -11.05
N SER A 304 31.52 -20.18 -9.99
CA SER A 304 31.42 -19.60 -8.64
C SER A 304 31.94 -18.15 -8.54
N GLU A 305 32.85 -17.76 -9.43
CA GLU A 305 33.38 -16.39 -9.51
C GLU A 305 32.31 -15.37 -9.96
N LYS A 306 31.36 -15.79 -10.80
CA LYS A 306 30.24 -14.92 -11.23
C LYS A 306 29.23 -14.68 -10.12
N ILE A 307 29.01 -15.66 -9.24
CA ILE A 307 28.09 -15.52 -8.10
C ILE A 307 28.68 -14.57 -7.06
N GLN A 308 29.99 -14.65 -6.78
CA GLN A 308 30.65 -13.68 -5.91
C GLN A 308 30.62 -12.27 -6.49
N LYS A 309 30.76 -12.14 -7.82
CA LYS A 309 30.65 -10.85 -8.49
C LYS A 309 29.23 -10.27 -8.39
N ILE A 310 28.19 -11.07 -8.60
CA ILE A 310 26.78 -10.67 -8.42
C ILE A 310 26.50 -10.28 -6.95
N LYS A 311 27.04 -11.03 -5.97
CA LYS A 311 26.89 -10.71 -4.54
C LYS A 311 27.56 -9.38 -4.16
N HIS A 312 28.62 -9.00 -4.86
CA HIS A 312 29.34 -7.75 -4.63
C HIS A 312 28.78 -6.55 -5.42
N GLU A 313 28.19 -6.79 -6.61
CA GLU A 313 27.56 -5.76 -7.46
C GLU A 313 26.08 -5.52 -7.14
N GLY A 314 25.40 -6.45 -6.45
CA GLY A 314 23.97 -6.36 -6.12
C GLY A 314 23.59 -5.45 -4.95
N THR A 315 24.56 -4.84 -4.27
CA THR A 315 24.28 -4.05 -3.05
C THR A 315 23.98 -2.56 -3.34
N GLY A 316 23.34 -2.22 -4.45
CA GLY A 316 22.97 -0.82 -4.67
C GLY A 316 22.28 -0.52 -5.98
N ASP A 317 23.02 -0.26 -7.05
CA ASP A 317 22.44 0.37 -8.26
C ASP A 317 22.97 -0.25 -9.57
N GLY A 318 23.94 -1.18 -9.50
CA GLY A 318 24.66 -1.70 -10.67
C GLY A 318 23.89 -2.74 -11.48
N ILE A 319 23.18 -3.66 -10.82
CA ILE A 319 22.56 -4.81 -11.49
C ILE A 319 21.40 -4.41 -12.42
N LEU A 320 20.54 -3.48 -12.00
CA LEU A 320 19.46 -2.96 -12.85
C LEU A 320 20.01 -2.18 -14.07
N SER A 321 21.08 -1.42 -13.86
CA SER A 321 21.85 -0.75 -14.92
C SER A 321 22.41 -1.75 -15.93
N ASP A 322 23.04 -2.83 -15.46
CA ASP A 322 23.72 -3.80 -16.32
C ASP A 322 22.76 -4.74 -17.04
N ILE A 323 21.64 -5.13 -16.42
CA ILE A 323 20.56 -5.85 -17.10
C ILE A 323 19.93 -4.97 -18.18
N ALA A 324 19.66 -3.69 -17.90
CA ALA A 324 19.15 -2.75 -18.90
C ALA A 324 20.15 -2.53 -20.06
N LYS A 325 21.45 -2.45 -19.76
CA LYS A 325 22.51 -2.35 -20.77
C LYS A 325 22.61 -3.61 -21.63
N HIS A 326 22.50 -4.79 -21.02
CA HIS A 326 22.63 -6.06 -21.72
C HIS A 326 21.40 -6.35 -22.61
N HIS A 327 20.20 -5.95 -22.18
CA HIS A 327 19.01 -6.00 -23.04
C HIS A 327 19.09 -5.01 -24.21
N ARG A 328 19.61 -3.81 -23.98
CA ARG A 328 19.81 -2.80 -25.04
C ARG A 328 20.89 -3.23 -26.05
N SER A 329 21.90 -3.97 -25.63
CA SER A 329 22.96 -4.52 -26.50
C SER A 329 22.49 -5.67 -27.40
N LYS A 330 21.48 -6.46 -26.99
CA LYS A 330 20.99 -7.59 -27.79
C LYS A 330 20.03 -7.18 -28.91
N HIS A 331 19.47 -5.97 -28.87
CA HIS A 331 18.60 -5.45 -29.94
C HIS A 331 19.34 -4.74 -31.07
N THR A 332 20.65 -4.47 -30.95
CA THR A 332 21.41 -3.73 -31.97
C THR A 332 22.08 -4.61 -33.04
N TYR A 333 21.92 -5.94 -32.99
CA TYR A 333 22.53 -6.87 -33.95
C TYR A 333 21.52 -7.84 -34.56
N VAL A 334 20.41 -7.32 -35.08
CA VAL A 334 19.66 -7.99 -36.15
C VAL A 334 19.56 -7.02 -37.33
N THR A 335 20.71 -6.65 -37.87
CA THR A 335 20.80 -6.16 -39.25
C THR A 335 20.70 -7.38 -40.16
N TYR A 336 19.54 -7.55 -40.79
CA TYR A 336 19.35 -8.54 -41.83
C TYR A 336 20.38 -8.31 -42.96
N PRO A 337 21.14 -9.34 -43.38
CA PRO A 337 22.02 -9.22 -44.54
C PRO A 337 21.16 -9.00 -45.78
N GLY A 338 21.54 -8.00 -46.56
CA GLY A 338 20.74 -7.45 -47.65
C GLY A 338 20.30 -8.47 -48.69
N GLU A 339 19.05 -8.33 -49.11
CA GLU A 339 18.62 -8.74 -50.43
C GLU A 339 19.03 -7.68 -51.45
N HIS A 340 20.09 -7.99 -52.18
CA HIS A 340 20.32 -7.45 -53.51
C HIS A 340 19.16 -7.86 -54.42
N GLY A 341 18.31 -6.91 -54.81
CA GLY A 341 17.15 -7.15 -55.66
C GLY A 341 16.92 -6.06 -56.70
N LYS A 342 17.73 -6.12 -57.76
CA LYS A 342 17.45 -5.79 -59.17
C LYS A 342 16.66 -4.51 -59.55
N SER A 343 17.40 -3.66 -60.26
CA SER A 343 16.99 -2.76 -61.33
C SER A 343 15.93 -3.34 -62.29
N ALA A 344 14.89 -2.54 -62.56
CA ALA A 344 14.07 -2.47 -63.78
C ALA A 344 13.46 -1.06 -63.72
N ASP A 345 13.97 -0.06 -64.44
CA ASP A 345 13.80 0.20 -65.87
C ASP A 345 12.40 -0.06 -66.42
N ASP A 346 11.88 0.99 -67.07
CA ASP A 346 10.73 1.08 -67.97
C ASP A 346 9.30 0.96 -67.40
N SER A 347 8.55 2.07 -67.42
CA SER A 347 7.62 2.40 -68.53
C SER A 347 6.43 3.27 -68.09
N GLU A 348 6.24 4.37 -68.82
CA GLU A 348 4.98 4.98 -69.26
C GLU A 348 3.96 5.65 -68.32
N ARG A 349 3.69 6.92 -68.73
CA ARG A 349 2.47 7.76 -68.66
C ARG A 349 2.23 8.66 -67.45
#